data_AF-A0A231H2Q0-F1
#
_entry.id   AF-A0A231H2Q0-F1
#
_cell.length_a   1.000
_cell.length_b   1.000
_cell.length_c   1.000
_cell.angle_alpha   90.00
_cell.angle_beta   90.00
_cell.angle_gamma   90.00
#
_symmetry.space_group_name_H-M   'P 1'
#
loop_
_entity.id
_entity.type
_entity.pdbx_description
1 polymer ?
#
loop_
_entity_poly.entity_id
_entity_poly.type
_entity_poly.pdbx_seq_one_letter_code
_entity_poly.pdbx_strand_id
1 'polypeptide(L)'
;MIEQRRDRRIRALHDKIRHLEQTATTDIAVHHTKQAAAVARMNEHGCSTDDIAELLKVSLKGVRQLLAAGRAKPEPGVQTAHRESESPLNAPQRSMESAEQSP
;
A
#
# COMPACT_ATOMS: atom_id res chain seq x y z
N MET A 1 -27.84 45.20 -20.60
CA MET A 1 -28.41 43.87 -20.96
C MET A 1 -27.34 42.86 -21.39
N ILE A 2 -26.42 43.21 -22.29
CA ILE A 2 -25.37 42.30 -22.79
C ILE A 2 -24.38 41.89 -21.68
N GLU A 3 -23.95 42.82 -20.83
CA GLU A 3 -23.01 42.54 -19.73
C GLU A 3 -23.59 41.56 -18.72
N GLN A 4 -24.84 41.74 -18.29
CA GLN A 4 -25.50 40.78 -17.40
C GLN A 4 -25.60 39.38 -17.99
N ARG A 5 -25.82 39.25 -19.32
CA ARG A 5 -25.85 37.95 -20.00
C ARG A 5 -24.45 37.32 -20.02
N ARG A 6 -23.41 38.11 -20.29
CA ARG A 6 -22.01 37.67 -20.22
C ARG A 6 -21.66 37.19 -18.82
N ASP A 7 -21.97 37.97 -17.80
CA ASP A 7 -21.60 37.67 -16.41
C ASP A 7 -22.32 36.42 -15.88
N ARG A 8 -23.59 36.22 -16.26
CA ARG A 8 -24.30 34.95 -15.97
C ARG A 8 -23.61 33.76 -16.63
N ARG A 9 -23.17 33.89 -17.88
CA ARG A 9 -22.48 32.82 -18.60
C ARG A 9 -21.11 32.53 -17.98
N ILE A 10 -20.37 33.55 -17.57
CA ILE A 10 -19.10 33.40 -16.86
C ILE A 10 -19.32 32.64 -15.55
N ARG A 11 -20.31 33.03 -14.74
CA ARG A 11 -20.65 32.32 -13.50
C ARG A 11 -20.98 30.84 -13.76
N ALA A 12 -21.85 30.57 -14.73
CA ALA A 12 -22.21 29.20 -15.10
C ALA A 12 -21.00 28.35 -15.54
N LEU A 13 -20.04 28.95 -16.26
CA LEU A 13 -18.81 28.26 -16.66
C LEU A 13 -17.90 27.97 -15.46
N HIS A 14 -17.73 28.92 -14.54
CA HIS A 14 -16.96 28.69 -13.31
C HIS A 14 -17.59 27.60 -12.44
N ASP A 15 -18.91 27.58 -12.31
CA ASP A 15 -19.59 26.53 -11.55
C ASP A 15 -19.39 25.15 -12.20
N LYS A 16 -19.43 25.08 -13.54
CA LYS A 16 -19.13 23.84 -14.28
C LYS A 16 -17.68 23.38 -14.09
N ILE A 17 -16.72 24.30 -14.14
CA ILE A 17 -15.29 23.99 -13.90
C ILE A 17 -15.12 23.42 -12.50
N ARG A 18 -15.65 24.11 -11.49
CA ARG A 18 -15.57 23.67 -10.09
C ARG A 18 -16.16 22.26 -9.90
N HIS A 19 -17.30 22.00 -10.53
CA HIS A 19 -17.94 20.68 -10.44
C HIS A 19 -17.09 19.57 -11.09
N LEU A 20 -16.50 19.84 -12.25
CA LEU A 20 -15.62 18.89 -12.93
C LEU A 20 -14.34 18.62 -12.11
N GLU A 21 -13.75 19.65 -11.50
CA GLU A 21 -12.59 19.52 -10.63
C GLU A 21 -12.90 18.66 -9.38
N GLN A 22 -14.06 18.88 -8.75
CA GLN A 22 -14.51 18.06 -7.63
C GLN A 22 -14.75 16.59 -8.01
N THR A 23 -15.36 16.37 -9.18
CA THR A 23 -15.61 15.02 -9.70
C THR A 23 -14.29 14.31 -9.98
N ALA A 24 -13.37 14.96 -10.71
CA ALA A 24 -12.05 14.42 -11.00
C ALA A 24 -11.24 14.13 -9.73
N THR A 25 -11.30 15.02 -8.73
CA THR A 25 -10.62 14.80 -7.44
C THR A 25 -11.15 13.55 -6.74
N THR A 26 -12.47 13.36 -6.76
CA THR A 26 -13.12 12.18 -6.17
C THR A 26 -12.73 10.91 -6.91
N ASP A 27 -12.77 10.93 -8.24
CA ASP A 27 -12.41 9.78 -9.07
C ASP A 27 -10.95 9.39 -8.86
N ILE A 28 -10.03 10.36 -8.85
CA ILE A 28 -8.61 10.14 -8.57
C ILE A 28 -8.42 9.48 -7.20
N ALA A 29 -9.10 9.96 -6.16
CA ALA A 29 -9.01 9.39 -4.82
C ALA A 29 -9.53 7.94 -4.77
N VAL A 30 -10.64 7.65 -5.45
CA VAL A 30 -11.18 6.29 -5.57
C VAL A 30 -10.21 5.37 -6.30
N HIS A 31 -9.67 5.81 -7.44
CA HIS A 31 -8.71 5.04 -8.23
C HIS A 31 -7.43 4.77 -7.44
N HIS A 32 -6.88 5.78 -6.75
CA HIS A 32 -5.70 5.62 -5.92
C HIS A 32 -5.92 4.62 -4.78
N THR A 33 -7.09 4.67 -4.12
CA THR A 33 -7.46 3.71 -3.08
C THR A 33 -7.54 2.28 -3.61
N LYS A 34 -8.18 2.08 -4.77
CA LYS A 34 -8.27 0.77 -5.43
C LYS A 34 -6.90 0.24 -5.82
N GLN A 35 -6.03 1.10 -6.35
CA GLN A 35 -4.68 0.73 -6.76
C GLN A 35 -3.81 0.34 -5.56
N ALA A 36 -3.87 1.10 -4.46
CA ALA A 36 -3.17 0.77 -3.23
C ALA A 36 -3.61 -0.59 -2.67
N ALA A 37 -4.92 -0.87 -2.64
CA ALA A 37 -5.45 -2.15 -2.21
C ALA A 37 -5.04 -3.31 -3.12
N ALA A 38 -5.01 -3.11 -4.45
CA ALA A 38 -4.55 -4.12 -5.39
C ALA A 38 -3.06 -4.44 -5.21
N VAL A 39 -2.22 -3.41 -5.06
CA VAL A 39 -0.78 -3.55 -4.82
C VAL A 39 -0.49 -4.26 -3.49
N ALA A 40 -1.25 -3.94 -2.42
CA ALA A 40 -1.14 -4.65 -1.15
C ALA A 40 -1.43 -6.15 -1.30
N ARG A 41 -2.55 -6.51 -1.95
CA ARG A 41 -2.89 -7.93 -2.21
C ARG A 41 -1.83 -8.64 -3.06
N MET A 42 -1.29 -8.00 -4.09
CA MET A 42 -0.21 -8.58 -4.88
C MET A 42 1.02 -8.89 -4.02
N ASN A 43 1.39 -7.97 -3.13
CA ASN A 43 2.53 -8.16 -2.23
C ASN A 43 2.26 -9.25 -1.17
N GLU A 44 1.04 -9.34 -0.65
CA GLU A 44 0.59 -10.41 0.25
C GLU A 44 0.64 -11.79 -0.41
N HIS A 45 0.38 -11.87 -1.72
CA HIS A 45 0.52 -13.09 -2.52
C HIS A 45 1.97 -13.40 -2.96
N GLY A 46 2.95 -12.63 -2.49
CA GLY A 46 4.36 -12.89 -2.73
C GLY A 46 4.95 -12.25 -3.99
N CYS A 47 4.21 -11.39 -4.69
CA CYS A 47 4.81 -10.60 -5.79
C CYS A 47 5.85 -9.63 -5.22
N SER A 48 7.03 -9.61 -5.82
CA SER A 48 8.09 -8.69 -5.41
C SER A 48 7.73 -7.25 -5.78
N THR A 49 8.35 -6.28 -5.11
CA THR A 49 8.13 -4.85 -5.42
C THR A 49 8.60 -4.52 -6.84
N ASP A 50 9.63 -5.20 -7.34
CA ASP A 50 10.15 -5.04 -8.69
C ASP A 50 9.18 -5.57 -9.75
N ASP A 51 8.61 -6.76 -9.53
CA ASP A 51 7.61 -7.36 -10.44
C ASP A 51 6.33 -6.50 -10.49
N ILE A 52 5.89 -5.98 -9.35
CA ILE A 52 4.73 -5.08 -9.28
C ILE A 52 5.03 -3.77 -10.02
N ALA A 53 6.22 -3.21 -9.86
CA ALA A 53 6.64 -1.98 -10.55
C ALA A 53 6.67 -2.19 -12.07
N GLU A 54 7.21 -3.33 -12.51
CA GLU A 54 7.24 -3.70 -13.92
C GLU A 54 5.84 -3.93 -14.48
N LEU A 55 4.97 -4.64 -13.77
CA LEU A 55 3.62 -4.93 -14.23
C LEU A 55 2.78 -3.65 -14.37
N LEU A 56 2.84 -2.78 -13.36
CA LEU A 56 2.05 -1.56 -13.32
C LEU A 56 2.71 -0.39 -14.08
N LYS A 57 3.93 -0.60 -14.61
CA LYS A 57 4.74 0.41 -15.30
C LYS A 57 4.90 1.68 -14.46
N VAL A 58 5.15 1.51 -13.17
CA VAL A 58 5.43 2.58 -12.20
C VAL A 58 6.82 2.44 -11.63
N SER A 59 7.34 3.50 -11.03
CA SER A 59 8.62 3.43 -10.31
C SER A 59 8.48 2.59 -9.03
N LEU A 60 9.60 2.02 -8.56
CA LEU A 60 9.68 1.35 -7.26
C LEU A 60 9.22 2.24 -6.10
N LYS A 61 9.54 3.54 -6.19
CA LYS A 61 9.06 4.54 -5.22
C LYS A 61 7.53 4.61 -5.24
N GLY A 62 6.92 4.58 -6.42
CA GLY A 62 5.47 4.54 -6.59
C GLY A 62 4.84 3.30 -5.96
N VAL A 63 5.42 2.12 -6.18
CA VAL A 63 4.94 0.88 -5.52
C VAL A 63 5.05 0.97 -4.01
N ARG A 64 6.18 1.47 -3.47
CA ARG A 64 6.35 1.66 -2.02
C ARG A 64 5.32 2.62 -1.43
N GLN A 65 4.99 3.70 -2.14
CA GLN A 65 3.94 4.64 -1.72
C GLN A 65 2.56 3.99 -1.73
N LEU A 66 2.23 3.20 -2.76
CA LEU A 66 0.97 2.47 -2.85
C LEU A 66 0.85 1.40 -1.75
N LEU A 67 1.93 0.69 -1.43
CA LEU A 67 1.98 -0.26 -0.31
C LEU A 67 1.77 0.43 1.03
N ALA A 68 2.43 1.56 1.27
CA ALA A 68 2.25 2.34 2.49
C ALA A 68 0.79 2.84 2.62
N ALA A 69 0.20 3.32 1.53
CA ALA A 69 -1.19 3.75 1.49
C ALA A 69 -2.19 2.59 1.72
N GLY A 70 -1.88 1.40 1.21
CA GLY A 70 -2.70 0.20 1.40
C GLY A 70 -2.67 -0.33 2.83
N ARG A 71 -1.52 -0.27 3.51
CA ARG A 71 -1.36 -0.73 4.91
C ARG A 71 -2.01 0.19 5.94
N ALA A 72 -2.13 1.49 5.64
CA ALA A 72 -2.71 2.48 6.55
C ALA A 72 -4.23 2.29 6.78
N LYS A 73 -4.88 1.46 5.97
CA LYS A 73 -6.30 1.13 6.12
C LYS A 73 -6.42 -0.31 6.63
N PRO A 74 -6.69 -0.53 7.93
CA PRO A 74 -7.02 -1.87 8.40
C PRO A 74 -8.31 -2.31 7.71
N GLU A 75 -8.22 -3.37 6.90
CA GLU A 75 -9.39 -4.10 6.43
C GLU A 75 -10.15 -4.61 7.66
N PRO A 76 -11.41 -4.20 7.88
CA PRO A 76 -12.21 -4.75 8.96
C PRO A 76 -12.62 -6.17 8.56
N GLY A 77 -11.80 -7.18 8.85
CA GLY A 77 -12.25 -8.56 8.73
C GLY A 77 -11.22 -9.68 8.60
N VAL A 78 -9.93 -9.42 8.37
CA VAL A 78 -8.96 -10.53 8.22
C VAL A 78 -8.10 -10.65 9.48
N GLN A 79 -8.69 -11.25 10.51
CA GLN A 79 -7.92 -11.93 11.55
C GLN A 79 -7.32 -13.21 10.94
N THR A 80 -6.21 -13.11 10.23
CA THR A 80 -5.32 -14.25 10.09
C THR A 80 -4.45 -14.29 11.33
N ALA A 81 -4.97 -14.99 12.34
CA ALA A 81 -4.15 -15.58 13.38
C ALA A 81 -3.16 -16.54 12.72
N HIS A 82 -1.97 -16.04 12.37
CA HIS A 82 -0.78 -16.87 12.34
C HIS A 82 0.20 -16.25 13.33
N ARG A 83 -0.09 -16.51 14.61
CA ARG A 83 0.87 -16.36 15.69
C ARG A 83 2.07 -17.23 15.31
N GLU A 84 3.14 -16.58 14.87
CA GLU A 84 4.47 -17.15 14.76
C GLU A 84 4.85 -17.72 16.14
N SER A 85 4.53 -19.00 16.32
CA SER A 85 5.27 -19.94 17.14
C SER A 85 5.96 -20.79 16.07
N GLU A 86 7.27 -20.91 15.97
CA GLU A 86 8.22 -21.22 17.03
C GLU A 86 9.60 -20.61 16.72
N SER A 87 10.27 -20.18 17.78
CA SER A 87 11.66 -19.70 17.77
C SER A 87 12.65 -20.75 17.27
N PRO A 88 13.78 -20.33 16.67
CA PRO A 88 14.76 -21.23 16.07
C PRO A 88 15.51 -22.04 17.14
N LEU A 89 15.42 -23.37 17.02
CA LEU A 89 16.29 -24.34 17.66
C LEU A 89 17.76 -24.01 17.35
N ASN A 90 18.49 -23.51 18.36
CA ASN A 90 19.94 -23.37 18.28
C ASN A 90 20.58 -23.65 19.64
N ALA A 91 21.16 -24.83 19.78
CA ALA A 91 22.40 -25.05 20.54
C ALA A 91 22.99 -26.42 20.16
N PRO A 92 24.18 -26.48 19.54
CA PRO A 92 24.93 -27.71 19.35
C PRO A 92 25.68 -28.05 20.65
N GLN A 93 25.35 -29.16 21.31
CA GLN A 93 26.15 -29.68 22.43
C GLN A 93 27.40 -30.40 21.88
N ARG A 94 28.54 -29.69 21.85
CA ARG A 94 29.89 -30.27 21.74
C ARG A 94 30.72 -29.85 22.97
N SER A 95 31.72 -30.69 23.29
CA SER A 95 32.66 -30.69 24.43
C SER A 95 32.16 -31.51 25.62
N MET A 96 32.58 -32.76 25.87
CA MET A 96 33.95 -33.32 26.01
C MET A 96 34.81 -32.54 27.00
N GLU A 97 34.69 -32.89 28.28
CA GLU A 97 35.57 -32.60 29.43
C GLU A 97 35.11 -33.58 30.54
N SER A 98 35.89 -34.43 31.20
CA SER A 98 37.33 -34.48 31.48
C SER A 98 37.84 -35.92 31.47
N ALA A 99 39.10 -36.07 31.06
CA ALA A 99 39.96 -37.21 31.33
C ALA A 99 40.64 -37.04 32.71
N GLU A 100 40.93 -38.18 33.38
CA GLU A 100 42.10 -38.46 34.26
C GLU A 100 42.23 -37.63 35.57
N GLN A 101 42.76 -38.06 36.74
CA GLN A 101 43.44 -39.26 37.26
C GLN A 101 43.61 -39.08 38.81
N SER A 102 43.55 -40.18 39.59
CA SER A 102 44.31 -40.58 40.82
C SER A 102 44.51 -39.63 42.03
N PRO A 103 44.89 -40.11 43.26
CA PRO A 103 45.70 -41.28 43.62
C PRO A 103 44.94 -42.47 44.21
#